data_AF-A0A7C1JFK5-F1
#
_entry.id   AF-A0A7C1JFK5-F1
#
_cell.length_a   1.000
_cell.length_b   1.000
_cell.length_c   1.000
_cell.angle_alpha   90.00
_cell.angle_beta   90.00
_cell.angle_gamma   90.00
#
_symmetry.space_group_name_H-M   'P 1'
#
loop_
_entity.id
_entity.type
_entity.pdbx_description
1 polymer ?
#
loop_
_entity_poly.entity_id
_entity_poly.type
_entity_poly.pdbx_seq_one_letter_code
_entity_poly.pdbx_strand_id
1 'polypeptide(L)'
;MSDDYRPDRAQSRRRTDVTSASELGEFAYCRRGWWLSRVKGLASANLAAMAQGRLEHEAHGRSARRAYRLGRWALLALIAAVAAMAAGLCLLSAALGGRL
;
A
#
# COMPACT_ATOMS: atom_id res chain seq x y z
N MET A 1 21.58 36.91 24.02
CA MET A 1 20.50 35.92 23.83
C MET A 1 20.51 35.57 22.35
N SER A 2 21.26 34.52 22.02
CA SER A 2 21.64 34.20 20.64
C SER A 2 20.49 33.50 19.94
N ASP A 3 19.94 34.18 18.94
CA ASP A 3 18.92 33.66 18.03
C ASP A 3 19.64 32.86 16.94
N ASP A 4 19.77 31.54 17.13
CA ASP A 4 20.29 30.61 16.13
C ASP A 4 19.17 30.29 15.13
N TYR A 5 18.72 31.31 14.39
CA TYR A 5 17.83 31.14 13.25
C TYR A 5 18.65 30.54 12.10
N ARG A 6 18.54 29.23 11.91
CA ARG A 6 19.21 28.48 10.84
C ARG A 6 18.21 28.18 9.71
N PRO A 7 18.16 28.97 8.61
CA PRO A 7 17.16 28.77 7.56
C PRO A 7 17.57 27.70 6.54
N ASP A 8 18.18 26.58 6.97
CA ASP A 8 18.99 25.75 6.08
C ASP A 8 18.65 24.25 6.04
N ARG A 9 17.42 23.86 6.42
CA ARG A 9 16.98 22.45 6.30
C ARG A 9 15.68 22.20 5.53
N ALA A 10 14.96 23.22 5.08
CA ALA A 10 13.63 23.03 4.50
C ALA A 10 13.56 23.16 2.96
N GLN A 11 14.59 23.69 2.29
CA GLN A 11 14.48 24.10 0.88
C GLN A 11 15.40 23.32 -0.10
N SER A 12 16.19 22.36 0.37
CA SER A 12 17.16 21.63 -0.48
C SER A 12 16.64 20.31 -1.07
N ARG A 13 15.32 20.07 -1.09
CA ARG A 13 14.74 18.97 -1.87
C ARG A 13 14.24 19.52 -3.20
N ARG A 14 15.11 19.37 -4.20
CA ARG A 14 14.93 19.68 -5.62
C ARG A 14 13.47 19.59 -6.07
N ARG A 15 13.07 20.62 -6.81
CA ARG A 15 11.93 20.67 -7.73
C ARG A 15 11.89 19.41 -8.61
N THR A 16 11.27 18.35 -8.11
CA THR A 16 10.44 17.46 -8.90
C THR A 16 9.02 17.98 -8.69
N ASP A 17 8.36 18.45 -9.75
CA ASP A 17 6.92 18.82 -9.76
C ASP A 17 6.05 17.57 -9.55
N VAL A 18 6.29 16.83 -8.47
CA VAL A 18 5.59 15.59 -8.16
C VAL A 18 4.91 15.80 -6.82
N THR A 19 3.66 16.24 -6.89
CA THR A 19 2.74 16.25 -5.76
C THR A 19 2.47 14.80 -5.35
N SER A 20 2.77 14.46 -4.09
CA SER A 20 2.51 13.11 -3.58
C SER A 20 1.01 12.87 -3.39
N ALA A 21 0.57 11.61 -3.49
CA ALA A 21 -0.82 11.26 -3.16
C ALA A 21 -1.21 11.65 -1.72
N SER A 22 -0.26 11.58 -0.79
CA SER A 22 -0.46 12.03 0.60
C SER A 22 -0.68 13.54 0.70
N GLU A 23 -0.01 14.33 -0.15
CA GLU A 23 -0.21 15.79 -0.20
C GLU A 23 -1.57 16.15 -0.82
N LEU A 24 -1.97 15.45 -1.89
CA LEU A 24 -3.32 15.57 -2.45
C LEU A 24 -4.39 15.20 -1.43
N GLY A 25 -4.17 14.13 -0.67
CA GLY A 25 -5.05 13.72 0.44
C GLY A 25 -5.14 14.78 1.53
N GLU A 26 -4.02 15.41 1.90
CA GLU A 26 -3.99 16.51 2.87
C GLU A 26 -4.81 17.72 2.38
N PHE A 27 -4.66 18.10 1.10
CA PHE A 27 -5.43 19.17 0.49
C PHE A 27 -6.93 18.84 0.42
N ALA A 28 -7.28 17.62 0.00
CA ALA A 28 -8.66 17.15 -0.12
C ALA A 28 -9.36 17.07 1.26
N TYR A 29 -8.62 16.67 2.30
CA TYR A 29 -9.12 16.65 3.68
C TYR A 29 -9.28 18.07 4.24
N CYS A 30 -8.24 18.90 4.17
CA CYS A 30 -8.27 20.26 4.68
C CYS A 30 -7.32 21.20 3.92
N ARG A 31 -7.88 21.94 2.96
CA ARG A 31 -7.16 22.95 2.17
C ARG A 31 -6.43 23.98 3.02
N ARG A 32 -7.04 24.44 4.12
CA ARG A 32 -6.39 25.41 5.03
C ARG A 32 -5.19 24.80 5.76
N GLY A 33 -5.32 23.56 6.24
CA GLY A 33 -4.23 22.84 6.89
C GLY A 33 -3.06 22.63 5.93
N TRP A 34 -3.36 22.19 4.71
CA TRP A 34 -2.38 22.08 3.63
C TRP A 34 -1.68 23.43 3.36
N TRP A 35 -2.42 24.54 3.23
CA TRP A 35 -1.82 25.85 2.97
C TRP A 35 -0.92 26.31 4.14
N LEU A 36 -1.38 26.14 5.38
CA LEU A 36 -0.59 26.47 6.57
C LEU A 36 0.70 25.64 6.61
N SER A 37 0.63 24.35 6.30
CA SER A 37 1.80 23.46 6.29
C SER A 37 2.74 23.74 5.12
N ARG A 38 2.24 23.80 3.89
CA ARG A 38 3.04 23.82 2.67
C ARG A 38 3.44 25.21 2.21
N VAL A 39 2.57 26.20 2.39
CA VAL A 39 2.82 27.58 1.95
C VAL A 39 3.37 28.42 3.09
N LYS A 40 2.88 28.24 4.32
CA LYS A 40 3.36 28.98 5.50
C LYS A 40 4.42 28.25 6.33
N GLY A 41 4.67 26.96 6.07
CA GLY A 41 5.68 26.19 6.81
C GLY A 41 5.30 25.89 8.26
N LEU A 42 4.01 26.03 8.63
CA LEU A 42 3.53 25.85 9.99
C LEU A 42 3.17 24.38 10.23
N ALA A 43 3.83 23.75 11.20
CA ALA A 43 3.54 22.38 11.58
C ALA A 43 2.15 22.28 12.24
N SER A 44 1.48 21.15 12.01
CA SER A 44 0.25 20.81 12.74
C SER A 44 0.56 20.61 14.22
N ALA A 45 -0.33 21.05 15.11
CA ALA A 45 -0.24 20.69 16.53
C ALA A 45 -0.54 19.20 16.78
N ASN A 46 -1.17 18.51 15.81
CA ASN A 46 -1.67 17.14 15.96
C ASN A 46 -0.68 16.05 15.49
N LEU A 47 0.63 16.30 15.57
CA LEU A 47 1.65 15.36 15.06
C LEU A 47 1.60 13.99 15.73
N ALA A 48 1.30 13.95 17.03
CA ALA A 48 1.22 12.70 17.79
C ALA A 48 0.13 11.76 17.24
N ALA A 49 -1.10 12.27 17.05
CA ALA A 49 -2.19 11.46 16.50
C ALA A 49 -1.92 11.06 15.04
N MET A 50 -1.31 11.94 14.23
CA MET A 50 -0.92 11.57 12.86
C MET A 50 0.15 10.46 12.84
N ALA A 51 1.11 10.50 13.75
CA ALA A 51 2.12 9.43 13.87
C ALA A 51 1.47 8.11 14.28
N GLN A 52 0.53 8.13 15.24
CA GLN A 52 -0.23 6.96 15.63
C GLN A 52 -1.05 6.39 14.45
N GLY A 53 -1.81 7.23 13.76
CA GLY A 53 -2.59 6.80 12.60
C GLY A 53 -1.73 6.19 11.49
N ARG A 54 -0.51 6.70 11.27
CA ARG A 54 0.44 6.11 10.33
C ARG A 54 0.86 4.70 10.77
N LEU A 55 1.17 4.49 12.04
CA LEU A 55 1.55 3.18 12.56
C LEU A 55 0.41 2.16 12.39
N GLU A 56 -0.82 2.58 12.67
CA GLU A 56 -2.03 1.77 12.50
C GLU A 56 -2.26 1.42 11.02
N HIS A 57 -2.14 2.38 10.11
CA HIS A 57 -2.22 2.15 8.67
C HIS A 57 -1.11 1.23 8.14
N GLU A 58 0.12 1.36 8.64
CA GLU A 58 1.21 0.47 8.29
C GLU A 58 0.96 -0.97 8.76
N ALA A 59 0.43 -1.13 9.99
CA ALA A 59 0.05 -2.42 10.53
C ALA A 59 -1.07 -3.08 9.69
N HIS A 60 -2.12 -2.32 9.38
CA HIS A 60 -3.20 -2.78 8.51
C HIS A 60 -2.69 -3.11 7.09
N GLY A 61 -1.80 -2.29 6.53
CA GLY A 61 -1.19 -2.55 5.23
C GLY A 61 -0.42 -3.88 5.21
N ARG A 62 0.26 -4.24 6.31
CA ARG A 62 0.94 -5.54 6.43
C ARG A 62 -0.05 -6.71 6.47
N SER A 63 -1.16 -6.58 7.20
CA SER A 63 -2.18 -7.64 7.27
C SER A 63 -2.89 -7.81 5.93
N ALA A 64 -3.29 -6.72 5.27
CA ALA A 64 -3.90 -6.72 3.94
C ALA A 64 -3.01 -7.41 2.90
N ARG A 65 -1.70 -7.09 2.88
CA ARG A 65 -0.73 -7.76 1.99
C ARG A 65 -0.62 -9.26 2.27
N ARG A 66 -0.62 -9.68 3.54
CA ARG A 66 -0.61 -11.11 3.89
C ARG A 66 -1.87 -11.82 3.40
N ALA A 67 -3.04 -11.24 3.66
CA ALA A 67 -4.32 -11.79 3.22
C ALA A 67 -4.38 -11.93 1.69
N TYR A 68 -3.95 -10.91 0.96
CA TYR A 68 -3.91 -10.95 -0.50
C TYR A 68 -2.98 -12.06 -1.03
N ARG A 69 -1.78 -12.22 -0.45
CA ARG A 69 -0.86 -13.30 -0.85
C ARG A 69 -1.45 -14.68 -0.55
N LEU A 70 -2.03 -14.88 0.63
CA LEU A 70 -2.68 -16.14 1.00
C LEU A 70 -3.84 -16.46 0.03
N GLY A 71 -4.68 -15.47 -0.28
CA GLY A 71 -5.75 -15.62 -1.26
C GLY A 71 -5.23 -16.02 -2.64
N ARG A 72 -4.13 -15.42 -3.11
CA ARG A 72 -3.49 -15.81 -4.38
C ARG A 72 -2.99 -17.26 -4.35
N TRP A 73 -2.32 -17.68 -3.29
CA TRP A 73 -1.85 -19.07 -3.17
C TRP A 73 -3.01 -20.06 -3.09
N ALA A 74 -4.07 -19.74 -2.36
CA ALA A 74 -5.27 -20.55 -2.29
C ALA A 74 -5.92 -20.71 -3.68
N LEU A 75 -6.03 -19.63 -4.45
CA LEU A 75 -6.56 -19.68 -5.82
C LEU A 75 -5.68 -20.55 -6.74
N LEU A 76 -4.36 -20.39 -6.67
CA LEU A 76 -3.43 -21.22 -7.47
C LEU A 76 -3.53 -22.71 -7.10
N ALA A 77 -3.62 -23.02 -5.80
CA ALA A 77 -3.80 -24.38 -5.32
C ALA A 77 -5.13 -24.98 -5.81
N LEU A 78 -6.21 -24.19 -5.78
CA LEU A 78 -7.52 -24.61 -6.30
C LEU A 78 -7.46 -24.91 -7.81
N ILE A 79 -6.85 -24.03 -8.60
CA ILE A 79 -6.67 -24.24 -10.04
C ILE A 79 -5.86 -25.51 -10.31
N ALA A 80 -4.76 -25.71 -9.58
CA ALA A 80 -3.92 -26.90 -9.73
C ALA A 80 -4.68 -28.19 -9.38
N ALA A 81 -5.48 -28.19 -8.31
CA ALA A 81 -6.30 -29.34 -7.92
C ALA A 81 -7.34 -29.70 -9.00
N VAL A 82 -8.03 -28.69 -9.54
CA VAL A 82 -8.99 -28.89 -10.64
C VAL A 82 -8.31 -29.44 -11.89
N ALA A 83 -7.16 -28.88 -12.27
CA ALA A 83 -6.39 -29.34 -13.43
C ALA A 83 -5.90 -30.79 -13.26
N ALA A 84 -5.40 -31.16 -12.07
CA ALA A 84 -4.96 -32.52 -11.78
C ALA A 84 -6.13 -33.52 -11.84
N MET A 85 -7.30 -33.14 -11.31
CA MET A 85 -8.51 -33.97 -11.38
C MET A 85 -8.95 -34.18 -12.84
N ALA A 86 -8.99 -33.12 -13.65
CA ALA A 86 -9.31 -33.21 -15.07
C ALA A 86 -8.32 -34.10 -15.83
N ALA A 87 -7.01 -33.93 -15.59
CA ALA A 87 -5.98 -34.76 -16.19
C ALA A 87 -6.13 -36.23 -15.80
N GLY A 88 -6.39 -36.52 -14.52
CA GLY A 88 -6.65 -37.87 -14.02
C GLY A 88 -7.86 -38.52 -14.68
N LEU A 89 -8.97 -37.78 -14.84
CA LEU A 89 -10.16 -38.25 -15.55
C LEU A 89 -9.87 -38.55 -17.03
N CYS A 90 -9.13 -37.68 -17.72
CA CYS A 90 -8.73 -37.88 -19.11
C CYS A 90 -7.82 -39.11 -19.30
N LEU A 91 -6.88 -39.34 -18.36
CA LEU A 91 -6.01 -40.52 -18.41
C LEU A 91 -6.80 -41.80 -18.16
N LEU A 92 -7.73 -41.78 -17.20
CA LEU A 92 -8.58 -42.92 -16.90
C LEU A 92 -9.49 -43.29 -18.08
N SER A 93 -10.11 -42.29 -18.71
CA SER A 93 -10.98 -42.51 -19.87
C SER A 93 -10.21 -43.06 -21.07
N ALA A 94 -9.01 -42.54 -21.34
CA ALA A 94 -8.13 -43.06 -22.39
C ALA A 94 -7.71 -44.51 -22.11
N ALA A 95 -7.38 -44.83 -20.85
CA ALA A 95 -6.99 -46.18 -20.45
C ALA A 95 -8.15 -47.20 -20.53
N LEU A 96 -9.39 -46.77 -20.31
CA LEU A 96 -10.59 -47.61 -20.44
C LEU A 96 -11.00 -47.78 -21.92
N GLY A 97 -10.93 -46.71 -22.72
CA GLY A 97 -11.27 -46.73 -24.14
C GLY A 97 -10.28 -47.52 -25.01
N GLY A 98 -9.01 -47.62 -24.62
CA GLY A 98 -8.03 -48.46 -25.31
C GLY A 98 -8.05 -49.95 -24.91
N ARG A 99 -8.91 -50.35 -23.97
CA ARG A 99 -9.03 -51.73 -23.47
C ARG A 99 -10.26 -52.48 -24.01
N LEU A 100 -11.18 -51.79 -24.68
CA LEU A 100 -12.37 -52.31 -25.36
C LEU A 100 -12.09 -52.47 -26.86
#